data_AF-A0A7J2V119-F1
#
_entry.id   AF-A0A7J2V119-F1
#
_cell.length_a   1.000
_cell.length_b   1.000
_cell.length_c   1.000
_cell.angle_alpha   90.00
_cell.angle_beta   90.00
_cell.angle_gamma   90.00
#
_symmetry.space_group_name_H-M   'P 1'
#
loop_
_entity.id
_entity.type
_entity.pdbx_description
1 polymer ?
#
loop_
_entity_poly.entity_id
_entity_poly.type
_entity_poly.pdbx_seq_one_letter_code
_entity_poly.pdbx_strand_id
1 'polypeptide(L)' 'MDPGIWAEDWERAFRRMNTDLYIGYLDHGIRDLLIDIFNLKDYYPTSSCTGRVIAIDAPA' A
#
# COMPACT_ATOMS: atom_id res chain seq x y z
N MET A 1 8.03 -11.14 16.27
CA MET A 1 7.20 -9.91 16.34
C MET A 1 6.04 -10.21 17.26
N ASP A 2 5.65 -9.27 18.12
CA ASP A 2 4.48 -9.46 18.99
C ASP A 2 3.22 -9.59 18.11
N PRO A 3 2.38 -10.63 18.30
CA PRO A 3 1.17 -10.82 17.50
C PRO A 3 0.18 -9.66 17.56
N GLY A 4 0.11 -8.95 18.68
CA GLY A 4 -0.75 -7.77 18.85
C GLY A 4 -0.26 -6.60 18.02
N ILE A 5 1.04 -6.30 18.08
CA ILE A 5 1.66 -5.25 17.26
C ILE A 5 1.47 -5.55 15.77
N TRP A 6 1.64 -6.81 15.38
CA TRP A 6 1.42 -7.25 14.00
C TRP A 6 -0.01 -6.98 13.53
N ALA A 7 -1.01 -7.34 14.33
CA ALA A 7 -2.42 -7.14 14.00
C ALA A 7 -2.78 -5.65 13.87
N GLU A 8 -2.28 -4.81 14.78
CA GLU A 8 -2.48 -3.35 14.75
C GLU A 8 -1.85 -2.72 13.50
N ASP A 9 -0.65 -3.14 13.13
CA ASP A 9 0.05 -2.64 11.95
C ASP A 9 -0.65 -3.05 10.65
N TRP A 10 -1.08 -4.31 10.58
CA TRP A 10 -1.87 -4.82 9.46
C TRP A 10 -3.19 -4.05 9.31
N GLU A 11 -3.94 -3.86 10.40
CA GLU A 11 -5.23 -3.15 10.39
C GLU A 11 -5.06 -1.68 9.99
N ARG A 12 -3.98 -1.04 10.48
CA ARG A 12 -3.63 0.33 10.09
C ARG A 12 -3.30 0.44 8.61
N ALA A 13 -2.52 -0.50 8.06
CA ALA A 13 -2.20 -0.55 6.64
C ALA A 13 -3.44 -0.79 5.77
N PHE A 14 -4.31 -1.71 6.17
CA PHE A 14 -5.54 -2.02 5.45
C PHE A 14 -6.52 -0.83 5.45
N ARG A 15 -6.70 -0.17 6.60
CA ARG A 15 -7.49 1.07 6.69
C ARG A 15 -6.94 2.16 5.78
N ARG A 16 -5.62 2.36 5.78
CA ARG A 16 -4.97 3.34 4.90
C ARG A 16 -5.23 3.07 3.42
N MET A 17 -5.03 1.83 2.96
CA MET A 17 -5.29 1.46 1.56
C MET A 17 -6.74 1.76 1.15
N ASN A 18 -7.71 1.42 2.01
CA ASN A 18 -9.12 1.69 1.71
C ASN A 18 -9.44 3.20 1.69
N THR A 19 -8.83 3.99 2.57
CA THR A 19 -8.93 5.46 2.52
C THR A 19 -8.34 6.00 1.22
N ASP A 20 -7.13 5.55 0.85
CA ASP A 20 -6.44 5.97 -0.37
C ASP A 20 -7.26 5.62 -1.62
N LEU A 21 -7.92 4.45 -1.62
CA LEU A 21 -8.85 4.05 -2.67
C LEU A 21 -10.10 4.95 -2.71
N TYR A 22 -10.71 5.22 -1.56
CA TYR A 22 -11.93 6.03 -1.45
C TYR A 22 -11.71 7.48 -1.93
N ILE A 23 -10.57 8.09 -1.60
CA ILE A 23 -10.26 9.47 -2.02
C ILE A 23 -9.66 9.57 -3.43
N GLY A 24 -9.47 8.44 -4.13
CA GLY A 24 -8.86 8.40 -5.46
C GLY A 24 -7.35 8.65 -5.48
N TYR A 25 -6.66 8.46 -4.35
CA TYR A 25 -5.20 8.59 -4.25
C TYR A 25 -4.47 7.31 -4.67
N LEU A 26 -5.06 6.15 -4.42
CA LEU A 26 -4.45 4.87 -4.78
C LEU A 26 -4.46 4.68 -6.31
N ASP A 27 -3.31 4.29 -6.86
CA ASP A 27 -3.23 3.92 -8.27
C ASP A 27 -4.18 2.76 -8.58
N HIS A 28 -5.06 2.97 -9.56
CA HIS A 28 -6.07 1.99 -9.96
C HIS A 28 -5.46 0.64 -10.38
N GLY A 29 -4.23 0.63 -10.92
CA GLY A 29 -3.59 -0.58 -11.44
C GLY A 29 -3.03 -1.52 -10.37
N ILE A 30 -2.89 -1.09 -9.11
CA ILE A 30 -2.22 -1.90 -8.07
C ILE A 30 -3.18 -2.53 -7.06
N ARG A 31 -4.43 -2.07 -6.99
CA ARG A 31 -5.39 -2.45 -5.94
C ARG A 31 -5.48 -3.96 -5.73
N ASP A 32 -5.70 -4.72 -6.78
CA ASP A 32 -5.98 -6.15 -6.67
C ASP A 32 -4.73 -6.91 -6.17
N LEU A 33 -3.54 -6.52 -6.61
CA LEU A 33 -2.28 -7.04 -6.08
C LEU A 33 -2.12 -6.72 -4.58
N LEU A 34 -2.47 -5.51 -4.13
CA LEU A 34 -2.39 -5.17 -2.72
C LEU A 34 -3.34 -6.02 -1.87
N ILE A 35 -4.57 -6.26 -2.37
CA ILE A 35 -5.53 -7.15 -1.70
C ILE A 35 -4.98 -8.58 -1.63
N ASP A 36 -4.37 -9.08 -2.69
CA ASP A 36 -3.75 -10.40 -2.69
C ASP A 36 -2.63 -10.50 -1.64
N ILE A 37 -1.83 -9.45 -1.45
CA ILE A 37 -0.81 -9.40 -0.39
C ILE A 37 -1.47 -9.40 1.00
N PHE A 38 -2.54 -8.62 1.21
CA PHE A 38 -3.27 -8.62 2.49
C PHE A 38 -3.90 -9.98 2.83
N ASN A 39 -4.19 -10.82 1.83
CA ASN A 39 -4.70 -12.18 2.02
C ASN A 39 -3.60 -13.19 2.41
N LEU A 40 -2.32 -12.84 2.26
CA LEU A 40 -1.22 -13.70 2.69
C LEU A 40 -1.03 -13.61 4.21
N LYS A 41 -0.82 -14.77 4.83
CA LYS A 41 -0.49 -14.84 6.25
C LYS A 41 0.85 -14.15 6.49
N ASP A 42 0.91 -13.28 7.49
CA ASP A 42 2.12 -12.58 7.92
C ASP A 42 2.70 -11.60 6.87
N TYR A 43 1.86 -11.05 5.98
CA TYR A 43 2.21 -9.94 5.09
C TYR A 43 1.17 -8.80 5.11
N TYR A 44 1.64 -7.58 4.88
CA TYR A 44 0.81 -6.43 4.48
C TYR A 44 1.65 -5.42 3.68
N PRO A 45 1.08 -4.78 2.65
CA PRO A 45 1.75 -3.71 1.92
C PRO A 45 1.71 -2.39 2.68
N THR A 46 2.63 -1.47 2.35
CA THR A 46 2.61 -0.09 2.83
C THR A 46 2.68 0.88 1.63
N SER A 47 3.75 1.65 1.49
CA SER A 47 3.98 2.51 0.32
C SER A 47 4.19 1.66 -0.93
N SER A 48 3.39 1.89 -1.96
CA SER A 48 3.38 1.07 -3.18
C SER A 48 3.14 1.94 -4.43
N CYS A 49 3.63 1.51 -5.59
CA CYS A 49 3.42 2.19 -6.87
C CYS A 49 3.39 1.19 -8.04
N THR A 50 2.72 1.55 -9.14
CA THR A 50 2.64 0.77 -10.40
C THR A 50 3.78 1.06 -11.37
N GLY A 51 4.69 1.97 -11.01
CA GLY A 51 5.69 2.54 -11.92
C GLY A 51 5.17 3.80 -12.62
N ARG A 52 6.08 4.73 -12.95
CA ARG A 52 5.75 5.97 -13.66
C ARG A 52 6.93 6.43 -14.53
N VAL A 53 6.61 7.00 -15.68
CA VAL A 53 7.59 7.70 -16.52
C VAL A 53 7.50 9.18 -16.19
N ILE A 54 8.63 9.77 -15.77
CA ILE A 54 8.72 11.18 -15.40
C ILE A 54 9.97 11.78 -16.03
N ALA A 55 9.88 13.04 -16.48
CA ALA A 55 11.03 13.86 -16.83
C ALA A 55 11.30 14.81 -15.67
N ILE A 56 12.54 14.82 -15.17
CA ILE A 56 12.95 15.67 -14.04
C ILE A 56 14.10 16.55 -14.53
N ASP A 57 13.95 17.86 -14.34
CA ASP A 57 15.08 18.80 -14.35
C ASP A 57 15.45 19.08 -12.89
N ALA A 58 16.67 18.73 -12.50
CA ALA A 58 17.16 18.87 -11.13
C ALA A 58 18.63 19.30 -11.12
N PRO A 59 19.04 20.16 -10.17
CA PRO A 59 20.45 20.51 -9.99
C PRO A 59 21.27 19.26 -9.63
N ALA A 60 22.52 19.25 -10.09
CA ALA A 60 23.49 18.18 -9.84
C ALA A 60 23.93 18.11 -8.38
#